data_AF-A0A8D4UVK5-F1
#
_entry.id   AF-A0A8D4UVK5-F1
#
_cell.length_a   1.000
_cell.length_b   1.000
_cell.length_c   1.000
_cell.angle_alpha   90.00
_cell.angle_beta   90.00
_cell.angle_gamma   90.00
#
_symmetry.space_group_name_H-M   'P 1'
#
loop_
_entity.id
_entity.type
_entity.pdbx_description
1 polymer ?
#
loop_
_entity_poly.entity_id
_entity_poly.type
_entity_poly.pdbx_seq_one_letter_code
_entity_poly.pdbx_strand_id
1 'polypeptide(L)'
;MYGAALGDMIGAPYEFDRGEKTKDFPLFTAESTYTDDTVMTVAVAEALMDSEGESDKEIQKCIAETMLRWGRKYPKAGYSAQYLRWLFKDHKPLDVDTVDAAMSISCIGWLYDTIDETRKMARLSAMTTHVNPDSIRGADAVASVVYMARTGSTKEEIKDYVQRIFGYDLSRSCAEIRKTYEHQESCKETVPQAITAFLESKNFEDALRTVIFLGGNTDSSGAMTGAMASAYYIIPVDLIAECRHRLPEDMLEVVDRFETLLAQKRRKSAGHGRAFQKITRYLDDLDRLGVGTWAITARKKDEDAEIEASYSAAGQSFMRTIEDFKAAHPELKLDDFRDILWESHITWSAKSMSEAEVGNLDSRTIMALLVAAVEAEKSYGGSLTEFMRNGSVRRWLIRLKKLDDDGLGEIQAPRIIPEKEMASHVNHKVRLYLWTGEDIAGFFGAYVSTEERVGKGAILFRQDGHAGYREIREDTIKRIEDLEV
;
A
#
# COMPACT_ATOMS: atom_id res chain seq x y z
N MET A 1 -1.49 18.98 2.52
CA MET A 1 -1.28 20.06 3.52
C MET A 1 -2.56 20.53 4.19
N TYR A 2 -3.71 20.56 3.49
CA TYR A 2 -4.99 20.99 4.04
C TYR A 2 -5.38 20.35 5.38
N GLY A 3 -5.10 19.07 5.57
CA GLY A 3 -5.39 18.38 6.83
C GLY A 3 -4.75 19.04 8.04
N ALA A 4 -3.45 19.37 7.95
CA ALA A 4 -2.72 20.03 9.02
C ALA A 4 -3.25 21.45 9.27
N ALA A 5 -3.43 22.24 8.21
CA ALA A 5 -3.94 23.61 8.34
C ALA A 5 -5.35 23.67 8.92
N LEU A 6 -6.23 22.74 8.53
CA LEU A 6 -7.57 22.61 9.10
C LEU A 6 -7.52 22.23 10.58
N GLY A 7 -6.65 21.28 10.93
CA GLY A 7 -6.47 20.86 12.33
C GLY A 7 -5.98 21.99 13.23
N ASP A 8 -4.99 22.76 12.77
CA ASP A 8 -4.51 23.98 13.40
C ASP A 8 -5.66 24.98 13.60
N MET A 9 -6.27 25.48 12.52
CA MET A 9 -7.25 26.58 12.64
C MET A 9 -8.53 26.22 13.40
N ILE A 10 -8.94 24.95 13.34
CA ILE A 10 -10.11 24.45 14.08
C ILE A 10 -9.73 24.26 15.55
N GLY A 11 -8.48 23.88 15.84
CA GLY A 11 -7.97 23.68 17.19
C GLY A 11 -7.64 24.97 17.95
N ALA A 12 -7.18 26.01 17.26
CA ALA A 12 -6.68 27.25 17.86
C ALA A 12 -7.64 27.94 18.87
N PRO A 13 -8.96 28.05 18.64
CA PRO A 13 -9.87 28.67 19.61
C PRO A 13 -9.97 27.91 20.96
N TYR A 14 -9.65 26.62 20.95
CA TYR A 14 -9.81 25.70 22.08
C TYR A 14 -8.53 25.45 22.86
N GLU A 15 -7.42 26.06 22.42
CA GLU A 15 -6.11 25.89 23.04
C GLU A 15 -6.15 26.36 24.50
N PHE A 16 -5.36 25.74 25.37
CA PHE A 16 -5.35 25.95 26.82
C PHE A 16 -6.68 25.58 27.49
N ASP A 17 -7.35 24.56 26.97
CA ASP A 17 -8.64 24.08 27.48
C ASP A 17 -9.71 25.20 27.50
N ARG A 18 -9.68 26.09 26.50
CA ARG A 18 -10.69 27.13 26.34
C ARG A 18 -12.00 26.51 25.87
N GLY A 19 -13.02 26.59 26.72
CA GLY A 19 -14.35 26.05 26.46
C GLY A 19 -14.55 24.65 27.04
N GLU A 20 -15.68 24.04 26.72
CA GLU A 20 -15.97 22.68 27.16
C GLU A 20 -15.28 21.67 26.25
N LYS A 21 -14.64 20.65 26.82
CA LYS A 21 -13.96 19.55 26.09
C LYS A 21 -14.93 18.63 25.33
N THR A 22 -15.95 19.12 24.66
CA THR A 22 -16.96 18.32 23.96
C THR A 22 -16.55 18.01 22.52
N LYS A 23 -17.20 17.02 21.88
CA LYS A 23 -17.12 16.83 20.42
C LYS A 23 -18.08 17.76 19.68
N ASP A 24 -19.09 18.28 20.38
CA ASP A 24 -20.12 19.17 19.82
C ASP A 24 -19.72 20.62 19.99
N PHE A 25 -18.92 21.12 19.04
CA PHE A 25 -18.46 22.49 18.98
C PHE A 25 -18.48 23.00 17.53
N PRO A 26 -18.60 24.32 17.30
CA PRO A 26 -18.50 24.89 15.97
C PRO A 26 -17.07 24.73 15.44
N LEU A 27 -16.88 24.06 14.29
CA LEU A 27 -15.52 23.87 13.73
C LEU A 27 -14.84 25.22 13.42
N PHE A 28 -15.62 26.20 12.98
CA PHE A 28 -15.11 27.52 12.64
C PHE A 28 -15.77 28.59 13.49
N THR A 29 -14.93 29.43 14.09
CA THR A 29 -15.32 30.65 14.79
C THR A 29 -14.58 31.85 14.19
N ALA A 30 -14.83 33.05 14.73
CA ALA A 30 -14.05 34.23 14.37
C ALA A 30 -12.56 34.11 14.78
N GLU A 31 -12.26 33.25 15.74
CA GLU A 31 -10.90 33.03 16.26
C GLU A 31 -10.18 31.87 15.55
N SER A 32 -10.88 31.13 14.68
CA SER A 32 -10.30 30.03 13.91
C SER A 32 -9.35 30.56 12.82
N THR A 33 -8.10 30.83 13.19
CA THR A 33 -7.04 31.27 12.28
C THR A 33 -5.91 30.25 12.31
N TYR A 34 -5.10 30.21 11.25
CA TYR A 34 -3.84 29.47 11.24
C TYR A 34 -2.88 30.01 12.31
N THR A 35 -2.02 29.13 12.84
CA THR A 35 -0.96 29.46 13.79
C THR A 35 0.43 29.16 13.21
N ASP A 36 1.46 29.12 14.07
CA ASP A 36 2.80 28.73 13.69
C ASP A 36 2.91 27.31 13.14
N ASP A 37 2.00 26.41 13.51
CA ASP A 37 1.88 25.05 12.98
C ASP A 37 1.75 25.06 11.45
N THR A 38 0.79 25.84 10.93
CA THR A 38 0.63 26.01 9.49
C THR A 38 1.80 26.76 8.86
N VAL A 39 2.29 27.84 9.49
CA VAL A 39 3.41 28.62 8.93
C VAL A 39 4.65 27.74 8.75
N MET A 40 4.98 26.92 9.76
CA MET A 40 6.12 26.03 9.71
C MET A 40 5.87 24.83 8.77
N THR A 41 4.64 24.31 8.69
CA THR A 41 4.26 23.30 7.68
C THR A 41 4.50 23.82 6.25
N VAL A 42 4.09 25.05 5.96
CA VAL A 42 4.32 25.72 4.67
C VAL A 42 5.82 25.87 4.40
N ALA A 43 6.58 26.30 5.39
CA ALA A 43 8.03 26.48 5.25
C ALA A 43 8.77 25.17 4.95
N VAL A 44 8.46 24.08 5.66
CA VAL A 44 9.08 22.77 5.44
C VAL A 44 8.69 22.23 4.06
N ALA A 45 7.41 22.35 3.67
CA ALA A 45 6.95 21.91 2.36
C ALA A 45 7.65 22.65 1.22
N GLU A 46 7.76 23.98 1.31
CA GLU A 46 8.49 24.78 0.33
C GLU A 46 9.96 24.36 0.21
N ALA A 47 10.66 24.28 1.34
CA ALA A 47 12.08 23.93 1.36
C ALA A 47 12.36 22.57 0.73
N LEU A 48 11.54 21.55 1.02
CA LEU A 48 11.71 20.21 0.48
C LEU A 48 11.40 20.14 -1.02
N MET A 49 10.43 20.91 -1.51
CA MET A 49 10.17 21.01 -2.95
C MET A 49 11.33 21.70 -3.67
N ASP A 50 11.95 22.72 -3.06
CA ASP A 50 13.01 23.52 -3.68
C ASP A 50 14.41 22.88 -3.58
N SER A 51 14.56 21.83 -2.77
CA SER A 51 15.82 21.10 -2.57
C SER A 51 15.76 19.64 -3.02
N GLU A 52 14.81 19.27 -3.88
CA GLU A 52 14.71 17.92 -4.43
C GLU A 52 15.99 17.52 -5.18
N GLY A 53 16.59 16.40 -4.81
CA GLY A 53 17.84 15.88 -5.40
C GLY A 53 19.13 16.43 -4.78
N GLU A 54 19.04 17.35 -3.82
CA GLU A 54 20.20 17.89 -3.11
C GLU A 54 20.72 16.93 -2.02
N SER A 55 21.92 17.20 -1.52
CA SER A 55 22.49 16.45 -0.39
C SER A 55 21.74 16.74 0.92
N ASP A 56 21.74 15.80 1.87
CA ASP A 56 21.11 15.97 3.20
C ASP A 56 21.49 17.30 3.88
N LYS A 57 22.76 17.72 3.74
CA LYS A 57 23.25 18.98 4.32
C LYS A 57 22.61 20.20 3.69
N GLU A 58 22.48 20.22 2.36
CA GLU A 58 21.88 21.35 1.64
C GLU A 58 20.36 21.37 1.82
N ILE A 59 19.70 20.21 1.90
CA ILE A 59 18.28 20.13 2.27
C ILE A 59 18.06 20.71 3.67
N GLN A 60 18.84 20.28 4.66
CA GLN A 60 18.70 20.79 6.03
C GLN A 60 18.94 22.30 6.12
N LYS A 61 19.92 22.81 5.38
CA LYS A 61 20.18 24.25 5.27
C LYS A 61 19.00 24.99 4.63
N CYS A 62 18.45 24.46 3.54
CA CYS A 62 17.29 25.03 2.86
C CYS A 62 16.06 25.08 3.79
N ILE A 63 15.83 24.02 4.57
CA ILE A 63 14.78 23.99 5.60
C ILE A 63 15.01 25.11 6.61
N ALA A 64 16.22 25.24 7.15
CA ALA A 64 16.54 26.28 8.13
C ALA A 64 16.26 27.69 7.59
N GLU A 65 16.79 28.00 6.41
CA GLU A 65 16.65 29.32 5.78
C GLU A 65 15.20 29.65 5.47
N THR A 66 14.43 28.66 5.00
CA THR A 66 13.01 28.84 4.65
C THR A 66 12.14 29.00 5.90
N MET A 67 12.37 28.22 6.96
CA MET A 67 11.69 28.38 8.24
C MET A 67 11.97 29.74 8.88
N LEU A 68 13.23 30.21 8.84
CA LEU A 68 13.59 31.56 9.29
C LEU A 68 12.87 32.64 8.46
N ARG A 69 12.78 32.48 7.14
CA ARG A 69 12.08 33.43 6.26
C ARG A 69 10.59 33.53 6.60
N TRP A 70 9.90 32.39 6.69
CA TRP A 70 8.46 32.36 7.00
C TRP A 70 8.14 32.82 8.42
N GLY A 71 8.87 32.31 9.42
CA GLY A 71 8.61 32.69 10.81
C GLY A 71 8.86 34.16 11.09
N ARG A 72 9.84 34.78 10.40
CA ARG A 72 10.07 36.24 10.47
C ARG A 72 9.00 37.05 9.74
N LYS A 73 8.39 36.49 8.68
CA LYS A 73 7.30 37.11 7.93
C LYS A 73 5.98 37.08 8.73
N TYR A 74 5.76 36.03 9.51
CA TYR A 74 4.55 35.82 10.33
C TYR A 74 4.83 35.79 11.84
N PRO A 75 5.49 36.80 12.43
CA PRO A 75 6.04 36.71 13.79
C PRO A 75 4.99 36.63 14.92
N LYS A 76 3.70 36.80 14.59
CA LYS A 76 2.57 36.80 15.53
C LYS A 76 1.71 35.54 15.40
N ALA A 77 2.22 34.48 14.78
CA ALA A 77 1.45 33.29 14.48
C ALA A 77 1.18 32.37 15.68
N GLY A 78 1.87 32.54 16.82
CA GLY A 78 1.64 31.68 18.00
C GLY A 78 2.92 31.15 18.66
N TYR A 79 4.07 31.30 18.00
CA TYR A 79 5.36 30.78 18.45
C TYR A 79 5.65 30.91 19.94
N SER A 80 6.15 29.82 20.52
CA SER A 80 6.72 29.81 21.87
C SER A 80 7.85 30.84 22.02
N ALA A 81 8.09 31.32 23.24
CA ALA A 81 9.15 32.30 23.50
C ALA A 81 10.56 31.78 23.13
N GLN A 82 10.76 30.46 23.16
CA GLN A 82 12.01 29.82 22.74
C GLN A 82 12.14 29.80 21.22
N TYR A 83 11.05 29.46 20.53
CA TYR A 83 11.01 29.46 19.08
C TYR A 83 11.18 30.87 18.50
N LEU A 84 10.58 31.89 19.12
CA LEU A 84 10.84 33.29 18.77
C LEU A 84 12.31 33.69 18.95
N ARG A 85 12.98 33.21 20.01
CA ARG A 85 14.43 33.43 20.15
C ARG A 85 15.20 32.73 19.03
N TRP A 86 14.79 31.52 18.65
CA TRP A 86 15.38 30.80 17.53
C TRP A 86 15.23 31.58 16.23
N LEU A 87 14.04 32.09 15.92
CA LEU A 87 13.75 32.86 14.70
C LEU A 87 14.57 34.15 14.58
N PHE A 88 14.76 34.88 15.69
CA PHE A 88 15.27 36.25 15.66
C PHE A 88 16.69 36.43 16.19
N LYS A 89 17.24 35.48 16.95
CA LYS A 89 18.51 35.70 17.68
C LYS A 89 19.53 34.58 17.51
N ASP A 90 19.17 33.34 17.85
CA ASP A 90 20.10 32.22 17.89
C ASP A 90 19.53 31.01 17.14
N HIS A 91 20.04 30.76 15.93
CA HIS A 91 19.50 29.74 15.01
C HIS A 91 20.01 28.33 15.32
N LYS A 92 20.67 28.12 16.46
CA LYS A 92 21.08 26.79 16.90
C LYS A 92 19.86 25.94 17.25
N PRO A 93 19.84 24.65 16.86
CA PRO A 93 18.78 23.74 17.26
C PRO A 93 18.61 23.70 18.78
N LEU A 94 17.36 23.66 19.22
CA LEU A 94 16.94 23.68 20.61
C LEU A 94 17.01 22.25 21.19
N ASP A 95 17.60 22.09 22.37
CA ASP A 95 17.52 20.84 23.13
C ASP A 95 16.35 20.90 24.12
N VAL A 96 15.13 20.88 23.57
CA VAL A 96 13.88 20.92 24.32
C VAL A 96 12.90 19.87 23.77
N ASP A 97 12.17 19.22 24.67
CA ASP A 97 11.08 18.30 24.34
C ASP A 97 9.80 19.11 24.08
N THR A 98 9.52 19.41 22.81
CA THR A 98 8.33 20.16 22.39
C THR A 98 7.72 19.58 21.11
N VAL A 99 6.43 19.84 20.88
CA VAL A 99 5.70 19.43 19.67
C VAL A 99 6.07 20.22 18.42
N ASP A 100 6.80 21.32 18.56
CA ASP A 100 7.11 22.28 17.48
C ASP A 100 7.76 21.62 16.24
N ALA A 101 8.56 20.56 16.45
CA ALA A 101 9.14 19.77 15.37
C ALA A 101 8.13 18.85 14.67
N ALA A 102 7.18 18.29 15.43
CA ALA A 102 6.22 17.31 14.93
C ALA A 102 5.03 17.96 14.21
N MET A 103 4.60 19.15 14.63
CA MET A 103 3.46 19.85 14.04
C MET A 103 3.67 20.24 12.56
N SER A 104 4.92 20.47 12.16
CA SER A 104 5.27 20.97 10.82
C SER A 104 5.65 19.87 9.81
N ILE A 105 5.68 18.60 10.24
CA ILE A 105 6.30 17.51 9.47
C ILE A 105 5.37 16.86 8.42
N SER A 106 4.11 17.30 8.37
CA SER A 106 3.05 16.62 7.64
C SER A 106 3.36 16.37 6.16
N CYS A 107 4.05 17.28 5.47
CA CYS A 107 4.39 17.15 4.06
C CYS A 107 5.33 15.98 3.77
N ILE A 108 6.18 15.58 4.72
CA ILE A 108 7.20 14.55 4.53
C ILE A 108 6.57 13.18 4.26
N GLY A 109 5.49 12.83 4.97
CA GLY A 109 4.77 11.57 4.75
C GLY A 109 4.14 11.43 3.35
N TRP A 110 4.03 12.54 2.60
CA TRP A 110 3.51 12.57 1.23
C TRP A 110 4.60 12.59 0.16
N LEU A 111 5.80 13.12 0.47
CA LEU A 111 6.82 13.44 -0.52
C LEU A 111 7.72 12.27 -0.91
N TYR A 112 7.86 11.27 -0.04
CA TYR A 112 8.79 10.14 -0.21
C TYR A 112 8.06 8.81 -0.41
N ASP A 113 8.69 7.90 -1.14
CA ASP A 113 8.05 6.66 -1.61
C ASP A 113 8.33 5.45 -0.71
N THR A 114 9.27 5.58 0.22
CA THR A 114 9.57 4.54 1.21
C THR A 114 9.45 5.07 2.64
N ILE A 115 9.14 4.15 3.58
CA ILE A 115 9.11 4.49 5.00
C ILE A 115 10.49 4.92 5.50
N ASP A 116 11.57 4.28 5.04
CA ASP A 116 12.92 4.61 5.51
C ASP A 116 13.36 6.00 5.08
N GLU A 117 13.07 6.41 3.85
CA GLU A 117 13.31 7.78 3.37
C GLU A 117 12.43 8.79 4.09
N THR A 118 11.13 8.49 4.26
CA THR A 118 10.21 9.34 5.02
C THR A 118 10.76 9.64 6.41
N ARG A 119 11.18 8.58 7.12
CA ARG A 119 11.72 8.68 8.47
C ARG A 119 13.05 9.41 8.52
N LYS A 120 13.94 9.14 7.56
CA LYS A 120 15.21 9.87 7.42
C LYS A 120 14.97 11.37 7.28
N MET A 121 14.06 11.75 6.38
CA MET A 121 13.76 13.15 6.09
C MET A 121 13.00 13.83 7.23
N ALA A 122 12.15 13.10 7.94
CA ALA A 122 11.50 13.58 9.16
C ALA A 122 12.52 13.94 10.24
N ARG A 123 13.49 13.05 10.50
CA ARG A 123 14.57 13.32 11.45
C ARG A 123 15.46 14.47 11.01
N LEU A 124 15.83 14.52 9.72
CA LEU A 124 16.65 15.60 9.16
C LEU A 124 15.99 16.97 9.34
N SER A 125 14.69 17.06 9.01
CA SER A 125 13.89 18.28 9.18
C SER A 125 13.78 18.67 10.65
N ALA A 126 13.45 17.73 11.54
CA ALA A 126 13.35 17.98 12.99
C ALA A 126 14.68 18.49 13.57
N MET A 127 15.81 17.89 13.19
CA MET A 127 17.16 18.28 13.64
C MET A 127 17.56 19.70 13.24
N THR A 128 16.83 20.34 12.34
CA THR A 128 17.03 21.75 11.96
C THR A 128 16.72 22.70 13.11
N THR A 129 15.70 22.39 13.89
CA THR A 129 15.21 23.24 14.98
C THR A 129 15.31 22.56 16.35
N HIS A 130 15.35 21.23 16.41
CA HIS A 130 15.29 20.45 17.65
C HIS A 130 16.31 19.30 17.65
N VAL A 131 17.19 19.27 18.66
CA VAL A 131 18.14 18.16 18.87
C VAL A 131 17.71 17.21 19.99
N ASN A 132 16.62 17.52 20.68
CA ASN A 132 16.09 16.65 21.72
C ASN A 132 15.56 15.33 21.11
N PRO A 133 15.92 14.16 21.67
CA PRO A 133 15.49 12.87 21.15
C PRO A 133 13.97 12.66 21.11
N ASP A 134 13.20 13.23 22.05
CA ASP A 134 11.75 13.07 22.08
C ASP A 134 11.06 13.90 20.98
N SER A 135 11.54 15.12 20.73
CA SER A 135 11.07 15.97 19.62
C SER A 135 11.34 15.34 18.25
N ILE A 136 12.55 14.78 18.05
CA ILE A 136 12.91 14.07 16.81
C ILE A 136 12.05 12.82 16.63
N ARG A 137 11.83 12.05 17.71
CA ARG A 137 10.99 10.85 17.69
C ARG A 137 9.53 11.16 17.38
N GLY A 138 8.99 12.25 17.94
CA GLY A 138 7.64 12.70 17.65
C GLY A 138 7.45 13.06 16.19
N ALA A 139 8.37 13.82 15.60
CA ALA A 139 8.35 14.16 14.19
C ALA A 139 8.48 12.92 13.27
N ASP A 140 9.39 12.00 13.61
CA ASP A 140 9.54 10.71 12.91
C ASP A 140 8.23 9.90 12.96
N ALA A 141 7.58 9.83 14.14
CA ALA A 141 6.32 9.12 14.31
C ALA A 141 5.18 9.72 13.49
N VAL A 142 4.96 11.04 13.56
CA VAL A 142 3.88 11.69 12.80
C VAL A 142 4.08 11.52 11.29
N ALA A 143 5.30 11.72 10.78
CA ALA A 143 5.60 11.52 9.37
C ALA A 143 5.39 10.06 8.94
N SER A 144 5.77 9.10 9.80
CA SER A 144 5.55 7.67 9.56
C SER A 144 4.08 7.33 9.47
N VAL A 145 3.25 7.86 10.39
CA VAL A 145 1.80 7.61 10.37
C VAL A 145 1.17 8.21 9.12
N VAL A 146 1.54 9.42 8.72
CA VAL A 146 1.06 10.04 7.47
C VAL A 146 1.42 9.18 6.26
N TYR A 147 2.67 8.68 6.19
CA TYR A 147 3.10 7.78 5.12
C TYR A 147 2.30 6.47 5.10
N MET A 148 2.15 5.80 6.24
CA MET A 148 1.44 4.53 6.34
C MET A 148 -0.04 4.68 6.01
N ALA A 149 -0.67 5.75 6.49
CA ALA A 149 -2.06 6.08 6.15
C ALA A 149 -2.23 6.30 4.65
N ARG A 150 -1.32 7.06 4.01
CA ARG A 150 -1.34 7.33 2.56
C ARG A 150 -1.12 6.07 1.73
N THR A 151 -0.29 5.15 2.21
CA THR A 151 0.08 3.90 1.49
C THR A 151 -0.83 2.72 1.82
N GLY A 152 -1.95 2.97 2.52
CA GLY A 152 -3.03 2.01 2.68
C GLY A 152 -2.91 1.07 3.88
N SER A 153 -2.01 1.33 4.83
CA SER A 153 -1.97 0.57 6.09
C SER A 153 -3.27 0.73 6.87
N THR A 154 -3.69 -0.33 7.56
CA THR A 154 -4.83 -0.25 8.48
C THR A 154 -4.46 0.53 9.74
N LYS A 155 -5.46 0.99 10.49
CA LYS A 155 -5.23 1.68 11.77
C LYS A 155 -4.58 0.77 12.79
N GLU A 156 -4.89 -0.52 12.77
CA GLU A 156 -4.26 -1.54 13.61
C GLU A 156 -2.77 -1.71 13.26
N GLU A 157 -2.43 -1.80 11.96
CA GLU A 157 -1.03 -1.87 11.51
C GLU A 157 -0.24 -0.61 11.90
N ILE A 158 -0.85 0.57 11.77
CA ILE A 158 -0.27 1.85 12.20
C ILE A 158 -0.04 1.84 13.71
N LYS A 159 -1.03 1.41 14.50
CA LYS A 159 -0.92 1.31 15.95
C LYS A 159 0.25 0.41 16.35
N ASP A 160 0.28 -0.81 15.83
CA ASP A 160 1.33 -1.79 16.13
C ASP A 160 2.71 -1.28 15.73
N TYR A 161 2.83 -0.63 14.57
CA TYR A 161 4.07 -0.02 14.13
C TYR A 161 4.53 1.07 15.09
N VAL A 162 3.63 1.98 15.48
CA VAL A 162 3.98 3.10 16.35
C VAL A 162 4.42 2.62 17.73
N GLN A 163 3.70 1.66 18.32
CA GLN A 163 4.07 1.10 19.62
C GLN A 163 5.42 0.38 19.55
N ARG A 164 5.68 -0.38 18.49
CA ARG A 164 6.94 -1.14 18.33
C ARG A 164 8.15 -0.27 18.02
N ILE A 165 8.00 0.72 17.14
CA ILE A 165 9.12 1.51 16.61
C ILE A 165 9.44 2.72 17.48
N PHE A 166 8.42 3.38 18.05
CA PHE A 166 8.59 4.60 18.83
C PHE A 166 8.38 4.40 20.33
N GLY A 167 7.79 3.28 20.75
CA GLY A 167 7.56 2.97 22.16
C GLY A 167 6.42 3.76 22.78
N TYR A 168 5.57 4.40 21.97
CA TYR A 168 4.41 5.13 22.48
C TYR A 168 3.34 4.17 23.00
N ASP A 169 2.76 4.48 24.16
CA ASP A 169 1.60 3.77 24.68
C ASP A 169 0.31 4.35 24.06
N LEU A 170 -0.36 3.52 23.26
CA LEU A 170 -1.62 3.84 22.57
C LEU A 170 -2.77 2.94 23.09
N SER A 171 -2.66 2.44 24.32
CA SER A 171 -3.62 1.51 24.92
C SER A 171 -4.88 2.19 25.45
N ARG A 172 -4.74 3.41 25.96
CA ARG A 172 -5.84 4.20 26.53
C ARG A 172 -6.73 4.76 25.43
N SER A 173 -8.03 4.81 25.68
CA SER A 173 -8.97 5.46 24.79
C SER A 173 -8.97 6.98 24.94
N CYS A 174 -9.43 7.73 23.93
CA CYS A 174 -9.58 9.18 24.03
C CYS A 174 -10.50 9.59 25.20
N ALA A 175 -11.54 8.80 25.48
CA ALA A 175 -12.43 9.02 26.63
C ALA A 175 -11.73 8.84 27.98
N GLU A 176 -10.73 7.97 28.07
CA GLU A 176 -9.91 7.79 29.28
C GLU A 176 -8.80 8.83 29.39
N ILE A 177 -8.19 9.23 28.28
CA ILE A 177 -7.17 10.28 28.22
C ILE A 177 -7.78 11.61 28.67
N ARG A 178 -8.93 12.00 28.10
CA ARG A 178 -9.61 13.28 28.39
C ARG A 178 -9.80 13.55 29.89
N LYS A 179 -10.02 12.52 30.71
CA LYS A 179 -10.30 12.67 32.15
C LYS A 179 -9.15 13.33 32.92
N THR A 180 -7.93 13.22 32.42
CA THR A 180 -6.71 13.68 33.10
C THR A 180 -5.78 14.50 32.20
N TYR A 181 -6.10 14.65 30.92
CA TYR A 181 -5.26 15.35 29.96
C TYR A 181 -5.50 16.86 30.09
N GLU A 182 -4.40 17.60 30.14
CA GLU A 182 -4.35 19.06 30.26
C GLU A 182 -3.36 19.58 29.22
N HIS A 183 -3.18 20.90 29.12
CA HIS A 183 -2.24 21.49 28.16
C HIS A 183 -0.81 20.97 28.37
N GLN A 184 -0.24 20.38 27.31
CA GLN A 184 1.10 19.81 27.26
C GLN A 184 1.81 20.26 25.98
N GLU A 185 2.95 20.92 26.12
CA GLU A 185 3.82 21.28 24.99
C GLU A 185 4.77 20.13 24.63
N SER A 186 4.94 19.14 25.52
CA SER A 186 5.89 18.03 25.36
C SER A 186 5.49 17.08 24.23
N CYS A 187 6.46 16.70 23.40
CA CYS A 187 6.26 15.78 22.29
C CYS A 187 5.81 14.41 22.78
N LYS A 188 6.44 13.90 23.85
CA LYS A 188 6.14 12.57 24.40
C LYS A 188 4.72 12.47 24.99
N GLU A 189 4.16 13.59 25.46
CA GLU A 189 2.83 13.63 26.07
C GLU A 189 1.74 13.89 25.04
N THR A 190 2.01 14.65 23.97
CA THR A 190 1.00 15.13 23.02
C THR A 190 0.93 14.30 21.73
N VAL A 191 2.06 13.87 21.16
CA VAL A 191 2.09 13.03 19.94
C VAL A 191 1.28 11.73 20.08
N PRO A 192 1.45 10.91 21.15
CA PRO A 192 0.64 9.69 21.28
C PRO A 192 -0.87 9.97 21.35
N GLN A 193 -1.29 11.13 21.87
CA GLN A 193 -2.73 11.43 21.97
C GLN A 193 -3.30 11.89 20.64
N ALA A 194 -2.54 12.66 19.85
CA ALA A 194 -2.89 12.98 18.47
C ALA A 194 -3.02 11.70 17.62
N ILE A 195 -2.08 10.76 17.76
CA ILE A 195 -2.14 9.47 17.08
C ILE A 195 -3.37 8.67 17.56
N THR A 196 -3.61 8.61 18.86
CA THR A 196 -4.78 7.89 19.42
C THR A 196 -6.10 8.48 18.91
N ALA A 197 -6.22 9.81 18.85
CA ALA A 197 -7.40 10.48 18.28
C ALA A 197 -7.60 10.15 16.80
N PHE A 198 -6.52 10.12 16.01
CA PHE A 198 -6.59 9.64 14.63
C PHE A 198 -7.04 8.18 14.56
N LEU A 199 -6.49 7.29 15.38
CA LEU A 199 -6.84 5.88 15.38
C LEU A 199 -8.31 5.64 15.75
N GLU A 200 -8.88 6.34 16.73
CA GLU A 200 -10.29 6.19 17.12
C GLU A 200 -11.30 6.83 16.16
N SER A 201 -10.85 7.74 15.30
CA SER A 201 -11.74 8.49 14.42
C SER A 201 -12.47 7.62 13.38
N LYS A 202 -13.60 8.13 12.85
CA LYS A 202 -14.38 7.44 11.81
C LYS A 202 -14.32 8.12 10.45
N ASN A 203 -14.01 9.39 10.43
CA ASN A 203 -13.86 10.22 9.24
C ASN A 203 -12.99 11.45 9.58
N PHE A 204 -12.70 12.29 8.57
CA PHE A 204 -11.83 13.45 8.74
C PHE A 204 -12.33 14.44 9.81
N GLU A 205 -13.62 14.82 9.78
CA GLU A 205 -14.18 15.75 10.76
C GLU A 205 -14.18 15.14 12.17
N ASP A 206 -14.59 13.88 12.31
CA ASP A 206 -14.58 13.18 13.59
C ASP A 206 -13.16 13.06 14.15
N ALA A 207 -12.12 12.97 13.32
CA ALA A 207 -10.73 13.02 13.80
C ALA A 207 -10.39 14.35 14.49
N LEU A 208 -10.75 15.48 13.86
CA LEU A 208 -10.55 16.81 14.45
C LEU A 208 -11.38 17.01 15.70
N ARG A 209 -12.66 16.58 15.69
CA ARG A 209 -13.51 16.61 16.89
C ARG A 209 -12.96 15.74 18.01
N THR A 210 -12.39 14.58 17.69
CA THR A 210 -11.84 13.64 18.68
C THR A 210 -10.59 14.20 19.35
N VAL A 211 -9.69 14.83 18.60
CA VAL A 211 -8.49 15.40 19.22
C VAL A 211 -8.81 16.67 20.03
N ILE A 212 -9.68 17.55 19.53
CA ILE A 212 -10.08 18.76 20.27
C ILE A 212 -10.88 18.40 21.54
N PHE A 213 -11.64 17.30 21.51
CA PHE A 213 -12.29 16.73 22.69
C PHE A 213 -11.31 16.35 23.81
N LEU A 214 -10.03 16.09 23.52
CA LEU A 214 -9.02 15.86 24.55
C LEU A 214 -8.64 17.17 25.27
N GLY A 215 -8.75 18.30 24.58
CA GLY A 215 -8.25 19.60 25.03
C GLY A 215 -6.73 19.71 24.97
N GLY A 216 -6.18 20.69 25.67
CA GLY A 216 -4.76 20.93 25.87
C GLY A 216 -4.16 21.85 24.80
N ASN A 217 -3.14 21.37 24.11
CA ASN A 217 -2.55 22.03 22.94
C ASN A 217 -3.33 21.55 21.69
N THR A 218 -4.50 22.14 21.47
CA THR A 218 -5.50 21.65 20.49
C THR A 218 -5.20 22.05 19.06
N ASP A 219 -4.52 23.16 18.83
CA ASP A 219 -3.96 23.57 17.54
C ASP A 219 -2.88 22.60 17.08
N SER A 220 -1.84 22.31 17.87
CA SER A 220 -0.79 21.39 17.41
C SER A 220 -1.22 19.93 17.37
N SER A 221 -1.97 19.46 18.37
CA SER A 221 -2.55 18.11 18.30
C SER A 221 -3.58 17.99 17.17
N GLY A 222 -4.33 19.08 16.91
CA GLY A 222 -5.20 19.27 15.75
C GLY A 222 -4.44 19.13 14.45
N ALA A 223 -3.35 19.88 14.25
CA ALA A 223 -2.54 19.89 13.05
C ALA A 223 -1.95 18.51 12.76
N MET A 224 -1.38 17.84 13.77
CA MET A 224 -0.87 16.47 13.62
C MET A 224 -1.99 15.48 13.28
N THR A 225 -3.11 15.52 14.01
CA THR A 225 -4.25 14.61 13.76
C THR A 225 -4.86 14.84 12.39
N GLY A 226 -5.04 16.09 11.99
CA GLY A 226 -5.54 16.48 10.68
C GLY A 226 -4.61 16.05 9.56
N ALA A 227 -3.29 16.14 9.75
CA ALA A 227 -2.32 15.61 8.80
C ALA A 227 -2.50 14.10 8.59
N MET A 228 -2.54 13.31 9.67
CA MET A 228 -2.75 11.86 9.64
C MET A 228 -4.11 11.49 9.04
N ALA A 229 -5.18 12.18 9.47
CA ALA A 229 -6.53 11.97 8.98
C ALA A 229 -6.68 12.29 7.50
N SER A 230 -6.03 13.34 6.98
CA SER A 230 -6.09 13.68 5.55
C SER A 230 -5.37 12.69 4.65
N ALA A 231 -4.47 11.88 5.21
CA ALA A 231 -3.82 10.79 4.48
C ALA A 231 -4.68 9.54 4.40
N TYR A 232 -5.61 9.37 5.34
CA TYR A 232 -6.48 8.19 5.45
C TYR A 232 -7.91 8.43 4.92
N TYR A 233 -8.42 9.66 5.06
CA TYR A 233 -9.78 10.04 4.74
C TYR A 233 -9.83 11.13 3.67
N ILE A 234 -10.96 11.20 2.97
CA ILE A 234 -11.27 12.32 2.08
C ILE A 234 -11.69 13.53 2.94
N ILE A 235 -11.06 14.69 2.70
CA ILE A 235 -11.47 15.96 3.29
C ILE A 235 -12.72 16.47 2.55
N PRO A 236 -13.82 16.81 3.25
CA PRO A 236 -14.97 17.46 2.63
C PRO A 236 -14.57 18.75 1.90
N VAL A 237 -15.15 18.97 0.70
CA VAL A 237 -14.79 20.09 -0.18
C VAL A 237 -15.05 21.45 0.49
N ASP A 238 -16.12 21.56 1.29
CA ASP A 238 -16.45 22.80 2.00
C ASP A 238 -15.39 23.17 3.04
N LEU A 239 -14.78 22.17 3.70
CA LEU A 239 -13.66 22.42 4.62
C LEU A 239 -12.41 22.89 3.88
N ILE A 240 -12.14 22.34 2.69
CA ILE A 240 -11.04 22.82 1.84
C ILE A 240 -11.30 24.28 1.43
N ALA A 241 -12.51 24.61 1.00
CA ALA A 241 -12.89 25.96 0.59
C ALA A 241 -12.72 26.97 1.74
N GLU A 242 -13.18 26.62 2.95
CA GLU A 242 -13.03 27.47 4.14
C GLU A 242 -11.57 27.62 4.56
N CYS A 243 -10.78 26.54 4.52
CA CYS A 243 -9.35 26.59 4.76
C CYS A 243 -8.65 27.56 3.79
N ARG A 244 -8.97 27.47 2.48
CA ARG A 244 -8.42 28.38 1.47
C ARG A 244 -8.81 29.83 1.72
N HIS A 245 -10.05 30.09 2.15
CA HIS A 245 -10.52 31.44 2.45
C HIS A 245 -9.74 32.10 3.61
N ARG A 246 -9.26 31.30 4.57
CA ARG A 246 -8.55 31.77 5.77
C ARG A 246 -7.04 31.87 5.60
N LEU A 247 -6.46 31.20 4.60
CA LEU A 247 -5.02 31.24 4.35
C LEU A 247 -4.62 32.47 3.53
N PRO A 248 -3.49 33.13 3.85
CA PRO A 248 -2.92 34.18 3.03
C PRO A 248 -2.48 33.67 1.64
N GLU A 249 -2.48 34.56 0.65
CA GLU A 249 -2.19 34.22 -0.75
C GLU A 249 -0.82 33.55 -0.94
N ASP A 250 0.21 34.03 -0.26
CA ASP A 250 1.56 33.45 -0.35
C ASP A 250 1.64 32.03 0.23
N MET A 251 0.87 31.71 1.27
CA MET A 251 0.75 30.34 1.77
C MET A 251 0.00 29.46 0.78
N LEU A 252 -1.07 30.00 0.17
CA LEU A 252 -1.83 29.31 -0.87
C LEU A 252 -0.95 28.97 -2.08
N GLU A 253 -0.04 29.85 -2.50
CA GLU A 253 0.91 29.58 -3.58
C GLU A 253 1.75 28.32 -3.28
N VAL A 254 2.25 28.16 -2.05
CA VAL A 254 3.02 26.98 -1.64
C VAL A 254 2.12 25.73 -1.58
N VAL A 255 0.92 25.86 -1.02
CA VAL A 255 -0.05 24.76 -0.95
C VAL A 255 -0.41 24.28 -2.35
N ASP A 256 -0.70 25.19 -3.28
CA ASP A 256 -1.07 24.84 -4.66
C ASP A 256 0.10 24.22 -5.43
N ARG A 257 1.33 24.68 -5.18
CA ARG A 257 2.54 24.06 -5.72
C ARG A 257 2.72 22.64 -5.19
N PHE A 258 2.49 22.43 -3.90
CA PHE A 258 2.56 21.12 -3.26
C PHE A 258 1.50 20.16 -3.80
N GLU A 259 0.23 20.57 -3.86
CA GLU A 259 -0.85 19.73 -4.40
C GLU A 259 -0.63 19.42 -5.89
N THR A 260 -0.09 20.36 -6.66
CA THR A 260 0.32 20.15 -8.05
C THR A 260 1.44 19.12 -8.15
N LEU A 261 2.48 19.21 -7.31
CA LEU A 261 3.56 18.23 -7.24
C LEU A 261 3.02 16.85 -6.89
N LEU A 262 2.14 16.73 -5.89
CA LEU A 262 1.53 15.45 -5.54
C LEU A 262 0.67 14.90 -6.69
N ALA A 263 -0.08 15.74 -7.39
CA ALA A 263 -0.84 15.34 -8.58
C ALA A 263 0.09 14.87 -9.70
N GLN A 264 1.24 15.51 -9.90
CA GLN A 264 2.26 15.10 -10.86
C GLN A 264 2.93 13.78 -10.45
N LYS A 265 3.30 13.60 -9.18
CA LYS A 265 3.83 12.33 -8.66
C LYS A 265 2.80 11.22 -8.85
N ARG A 266 1.53 11.44 -8.47
CA ARG A 266 0.41 10.52 -8.74
C ARG A 266 0.20 10.25 -10.23
N ARG A 267 0.43 11.21 -11.12
CA ARG A 267 0.33 11.03 -12.58
C ARG A 267 1.55 10.31 -13.17
N LYS A 268 2.75 10.53 -12.65
CA LYS A 268 3.96 9.78 -13.01
C LYS A 268 3.85 8.32 -12.55
N SER A 269 3.29 8.09 -11.35
CA SER A 269 2.86 6.78 -10.88
C SER A 269 1.66 6.26 -11.68
N ALA A 270 0.69 7.07 -12.10
CA ALA A 270 -0.43 6.60 -12.94
C ALA A 270 -0.05 6.37 -14.41
N GLY A 271 1.08 6.93 -14.87
CA GLY A 271 1.74 6.59 -16.13
C GLY A 271 2.49 5.25 -16.06
N HIS A 272 2.69 4.72 -14.84
CA HIS A 272 3.32 3.43 -14.55
C HIS A 272 2.45 2.64 -13.54
N GLY A 273 1.41 1.93 -14.02
CA GLY A 273 0.76 0.88 -13.20
C GLY A 273 -0.66 1.17 -12.68
N ARG A 274 -1.63 1.33 -13.59
CA ARG A 274 -3.04 1.07 -13.31
C ARG A 274 -3.63 0.10 -14.34
N ALA A 275 -2.82 -0.89 -14.73
CA ALA A 275 -3.18 -1.82 -15.79
C ALA A 275 -4.38 -2.69 -15.37
N PHE A 276 -4.52 -2.98 -14.07
CA PHE A 276 -5.48 -3.98 -13.59
C PHE A 276 -6.74 -3.38 -12.96
N GLN A 277 -6.95 -2.06 -12.97
CA GLN A 277 -8.12 -1.42 -12.33
C GLN A 277 -9.48 -1.95 -12.79
N LYS A 278 -9.60 -2.31 -14.06
CA LYS A 278 -10.84 -2.91 -14.61
C LYS A 278 -11.09 -4.31 -14.04
N ILE A 279 -10.04 -5.02 -13.63
CA ILE A 279 -10.08 -6.37 -13.07
C ILE A 279 -10.23 -6.30 -11.54
N THR A 280 -9.50 -5.40 -10.87
CA THR A 280 -9.50 -5.32 -9.39
C THR A 280 -10.79 -4.74 -8.82
N ARG A 281 -11.62 -4.05 -9.62
CA ARG A 281 -12.97 -3.60 -9.23
C ARG A 281 -13.88 -4.73 -8.73
N TYR A 282 -13.66 -5.97 -9.19
CA TYR A 282 -14.49 -7.11 -8.81
C TYR A 282 -14.26 -7.58 -7.36
N LEU A 283 -13.27 -7.04 -6.64
CA LEU A 283 -13.15 -7.23 -5.20
C LEU A 283 -14.39 -6.72 -4.45
N ASP A 284 -14.88 -5.55 -4.84
CA ASP A 284 -16.07 -4.95 -4.22
C ASP A 284 -17.32 -5.81 -4.49
N ASP A 285 -17.41 -6.39 -5.68
CA ASP A 285 -18.52 -7.26 -6.07
C ASP A 285 -18.47 -8.62 -5.34
N LEU A 286 -17.27 -9.17 -5.11
CA LEU A 286 -17.09 -10.40 -4.32
C LEU A 286 -17.47 -10.19 -2.86
N ASP A 287 -17.08 -9.06 -2.27
CA ASP A 287 -17.39 -8.72 -0.87
C ASP A 287 -18.89 -8.41 -0.68
N ARG A 288 -19.57 -7.88 -1.71
CA ARG A 288 -21.01 -7.53 -1.64
C ARG A 288 -21.97 -8.68 -1.95
N LEU A 289 -21.70 -9.47 -2.98
CA LEU A 289 -22.68 -10.39 -3.55
C LEU A 289 -22.59 -11.81 -2.94
N GLY A 290 -21.46 -12.15 -2.33
CA GLY A 290 -21.17 -13.50 -1.82
C GLY A 290 -21.01 -14.52 -2.95
N VAL A 291 -20.10 -15.49 -2.81
CA VAL A 291 -19.71 -16.38 -3.93
C VAL A 291 -20.88 -17.18 -4.54
N GLY A 292 -21.93 -17.46 -3.77
CA GLY A 292 -23.12 -18.19 -4.22
C GLY A 292 -24.02 -17.47 -5.22
N THR A 293 -23.87 -16.15 -5.43
CA THR A 293 -24.64 -15.38 -6.44
C THR A 293 -23.91 -15.22 -7.77
N TRP A 294 -22.63 -15.58 -7.82
CA TRP A 294 -21.82 -15.55 -9.03
C TRP A 294 -22.06 -16.78 -9.91
N ALA A 295 -22.33 -17.93 -9.28
CA ALA A 295 -22.65 -19.19 -9.94
C ALA A 295 -24.07 -19.65 -9.59
N ILE A 296 -24.93 -19.77 -10.61
CA ILE A 296 -26.38 -20.01 -10.48
C ILE A 296 -26.67 -21.51 -10.30
N THR A 297 -26.03 -22.38 -11.08
CA THR A 297 -26.14 -23.85 -10.95
C THR A 297 -24.89 -24.54 -11.50
N ALA A 298 -24.29 -25.43 -10.71
CA ALA A 298 -23.43 -26.50 -11.18
C ALA A 298 -24.12 -27.81 -10.78
N ARG A 299 -24.86 -28.44 -11.70
CA ARG A 299 -25.46 -29.77 -11.47
C ARG A 299 -24.74 -30.79 -12.34
N LYS A 300 -24.18 -31.84 -11.73
CA LYS A 300 -24.01 -33.12 -12.43
C LYS A 300 -25.40 -33.68 -12.69
N LYS A 301 -25.80 -33.78 -13.95
CA LYS A 301 -27.09 -34.36 -14.31
C LYS A 301 -27.03 -35.90 -14.34
N ASP A 302 -25.86 -36.48 -14.58
CA ASP A 302 -25.52 -37.91 -14.50
C ASP A 302 -23.98 -38.08 -14.47
N GLU A 303 -23.46 -39.28 -14.21
CA GLU A 303 -22.01 -39.58 -14.12
C GLU A 303 -21.23 -39.30 -15.42
N ASP A 304 -21.92 -39.22 -16.57
CA ASP A 304 -21.35 -38.99 -17.91
C ASP A 304 -21.79 -37.67 -18.57
N ALA A 305 -22.46 -36.75 -17.85
CA ALA A 305 -22.90 -35.47 -18.43
C ALA A 305 -21.92 -34.32 -18.15
N GLU A 306 -21.62 -33.50 -19.18
CA GLU A 306 -20.84 -32.26 -19.05
C GLU A 306 -21.47 -31.32 -18.00
N ILE A 307 -20.62 -30.71 -17.16
CA ILE A 307 -21.05 -29.74 -16.15
C ILE A 307 -21.39 -28.43 -16.89
N GLU A 308 -22.67 -28.17 -17.11
CA GLU A 308 -23.14 -26.88 -17.63
C GLU A 308 -23.26 -25.88 -16.46
N ALA A 309 -22.18 -25.14 -16.20
CA ALA A 309 -22.17 -24.10 -15.17
C ALA A 309 -22.81 -22.81 -15.72
N SER A 310 -23.89 -22.36 -15.08
CA SER A 310 -24.51 -21.06 -15.40
C SER A 310 -24.00 -19.98 -14.45
N TYR A 311 -23.46 -18.89 -15.00
CA TYR A 311 -22.98 -17.72 -14.24
C TYR A 311 -23.95 -16.55 -14.31
N SER A 312 -23.99 -15.76 -13.24
CA SER A 312 -24.69 -14.47 -13.23
C SER A 312 -24.03 -13.46 -14.18
N ALA A 313 -24.72 -12.36 -14.46
CA ALA A 313 -24.18 -11.28 -15.30
C ALA A 313 -22.84 -10.75 -14.77
N ALA A 314 -22.64 -10.73 -13.44
CA ALA A 314 -21.38 -10.36 -12.81
C ALA A 314 -20.26 -11.37 -13.12
N GLY A 315 -20.54 -12.68 -12.99
CA GLY A 315 -19.59 -13.74 -13.33
C GLY A 315 -19.21 -13.76 -14.81
N GLN A 316 -20.17 -13.56 -15.71
CA GLN A 316 -19.90 -13.44 -17.14
C GLN A 316 -19.08 -12.19 -17.47
N SER A 317 -19.39 -11.06 -16.84
CA SER A 317 -18.62 -9.81 -17.01
C SER A 317 -17.18 -9.97 -16.52
N PHE A 318 -16.97 -10.66 -15.40
CA PHE A 318 -15.63 -10.94 -14.89
C PHE A 318 -14.80 -11.77 -15.87
N MET A 319 -15.33 -12.91 -16.33
CA MET A 319 -14.62 -13.76 -17.29
C MET A 319 -14.28 -12.99 -18.57
N ARG A 320 -15.23 -12.24 -19.12
CA ARG A 320 -14.99 -11.38 -20.30
C ARG A 320 -13.91 -10.32 -20.05
N THR A 321 -13.87 -9.74 -18.85
CA THR A 321 -12.86 -8.72 -18.53
C THR A 321 -11.45 -9.32 -18.51
N ILE A 322 -11.30 -10.56 -18.05
CA ILE A 322 -10.01 -11.28 -18.09
C ILE A 322 -9.62 -11.59 -19.55
N GLU A 323 -10.57 -12.01 -20.38
CA GLU A 323 -10.33 -12.27 -21.81
C GLU A 323 -9.98 -11.00 -22.59
N ASP A 324 -10.73 -9.92 -22.38
CA ASP A 324 -10.48 -8.62 -23.01
C ASP A 324 -9.08 -8.09 -22.62
N PHE A 325 -8.68 -8.27 -21.35
CA PHE A 325 -7.35 -7.92 -20.90
C PHE A 325 -6.28 -8.76 -21.59
N LYS A 326 -6.46 -10.09 -21.62
CA LYS A 326 -5.54 -11.00 -22.32
C LYS A 326 -5.37 -10.61 -23.80
N ALA A 327 -6.45 -10.27 -24.48
CA ALA A 327 -6.41 -9.85 -25.88
C ALA A 327 -5.76 -8.48 -26.09
N ALA A 328 -5.94 -7.54 -25.14
CA ALA A 328 -5.35 -6.21 -25.19
C ALA A 328 -3.83 -6.20 -24.89
N HIS A 329 -3.31 -7.28 -24.30
CA HIS A 329 -1.93 -7.37 -23.80
C HIS A 329 -1.16 -8.59 -24.34
N PRO A 330 -1.00 -8.73 -25.68
CA PRO A 330 -0.27 -9.85 -26.29
C PRO A 330 1.20 -9.97 -25.82
N GLU A 331 1.81 -8.86 -25.41
CA GLU A 331 3.17 -8.80 -24.86
C GLU A 331 3.38 -9.65 -23.61
N LEU A 332 2.32 -9.96 -22.85
CA LEU A 332 2.39 -10.79 -21.65
C LEU A 332 2.43 -12.29 -21.96
N LYS A 333 2.12 -12.70 -23.20
CA LYS A 333 2.03 -14.10 -23.64
C LYS A 333 1.14 -14.97 -22.75
N LEU A 334 -0.01 -14.45 -22.34
CA LEU A 334 -0.95 -15.17 -21.48
C LEU A 334 -1.65 -16.37 -22.17
N ASP A 335 -1.46 -16.55 -23.48
CA ASP A 335 -1.80 -17.81 -24.16
C ASP A 335 -0.96 -18.99 -23.66
N ASP A 336 0.29 -18.72 -23.23
CA ASP A 336 1.23 -19.70 -22.68
C ASP A 336 1.14 -19.77 -21.15
N PHE A 337 -0.05 -19.51 -20.57
CA PHE A 337 -0.23 -19.40 -19.12
C PHE A 337 0.30 -20.62 -18.34
N ARG A 338 0.27 -21.82 -18.94
CA ARG A 338 0.79 -23.04 -18.30
C ARG A 338 2.29 -22.97 -18.05
N ASP A 339 3.04 -22.42 -18.99
CA ASP A 339 4.49 -22.27 -18.88
C ASP A 339 4.83 -21.18 -17.85
N ILE A 340 4.06 -20.08 -17.85
CA ILE A 340 4.20 -19.00 -16.84
C ILE A 340 3.99 -19.52 -15.42
N LEU A 341 2.96 -20.36 -15.23
CA LEU A 341 2.71 -20.99 -13.93
C LEU A 341 3.85 -21.94 -13.56
N TRP A 342 4.31 -22.75 -14.51
CA TRP A 342 5.39 -23.71 -14.30
C TRP A 342 6.72 -23.04 -13.89
N GLU A 343 7.08 -21.92 -14.55
CA GLU A 343 8.23 -21.07 -14.20
C GLU A 343 8.17 -20.57 -12.76
N SER A 344 6.96 -20.39 -12.23
CA SER A 344 6.70 -19.97 -10.84
C SER A 344 6.43 -21.14 -9.89
N HIS A 345 6.76 -22.37 -10.30
CA HIS A 345 6.55 -23.61 -9.54
C HIS A 345 5.08 -23.91 -9.22
N ILE A 346 4.15 -23.45 -10.07
CA ILE A 346 2.71 -23.69 -9.96
C ILE A 346 2.27 -24.60 -11.11
N THR A 347 1.55 -25.67 -10.81
CA THR A 347 0.95 -26.53 -11.83
C THR A 347 -0.49 -26.11 -12.10
N TRP A 348 -0.99 -26.33 -13.33
CA TRP A 348 -2.39 -26.08 -13.68
C TRP A 348 -3.31 -27.16 -13.08
N SER A 349 -3.47 -27.12 -11.76
CA SER A 349 -4.34 -27.98 -10.97
C SER A 349 -5.01 -27.15 -9.87
N ALA A 350 -6.24 -27.52 -9.51
CA ALA A 350 -7.01 -26.80 -8.49
C ALA A 350 -6.24 -26.66 -7.16
N LYS A 351 -5.55 -27.73 -6.74
CA LYS A 351 -4.76 -27.75 -5.52
C LYS A 351 -3.57 -26.78 -5.61
N SER A 352 -2.71 -26.95 -6.62
CA SER A 352 -1.47 -26.16 -6.73
C SER A 352 -1.75 -24.66 -6.93
N MET A 353 -2.76 -24.30 -7.72
CA MET A 353 -3.15 -22.90 -7.91
C MET A 353 -3.74 -22.27 -6.66
N SER A 354 -4.52 -23.03 -5.88
CA SER A 354 -5.13 -22.53 -4.65
C SER A 354 -4.10 -22.35 -3.52
N GLU A 355 -3.12 -23.25 -3.42
CA GLU A 355 -2.08 -23.25 -2.39
C GLU A 355 -0.88 -22.33 -2.72
N ALA A 356 -0.85 -21.71 -3.90
CA ALA A 356 0.23 -20.84 -4.34
C ALA A 356 0.49 -19.66 -3.38
N GLU A 357 1.77 -19.38 -3.09
CA GLU A 357 2.19 -18.25 -2.26
C GLU A 357 2.17 -16.94 -3.06
N VAL A 358 0.98 -16.34 -3.17
CA VAL A 358 0.71 -15.19 -4.05
C VAL A 358 1.49 -13.92 -3.70
N GLY A 359 2.02 -13.80 -2.48
CA GLY A 359 2.69 -12.59 -2.00
C GLY A 359 3.96 -12.24 -2.78
N ASN A 360 4.64 -13.25 -3.32
CA ASN A 360 5.91 -13.11 -4.03
C ASN A 360 5.76 -13.11 -5.55
N LEU A 361 4.55 -13.36 -6.06
CA LEU A 361 4.29 -13.44 -7.49
C LEU A 361 4.17 -12.04 -8.11
N ASP A 362 4.64 -11.91 -9.35
CA ASP A 362 4.53 -10.71 -10.16
C ASP A 362 3.14 -10.59 -10.83
N SER A 363 2.89 -9.44 -11.46
CA SER A 363 1.60 -9.15 -12.10
C SER A 363 1.26 -10.12 -13.23
N ARG A 364 2.27 -10.54 -14.01
CA ARG A 364 2.13 -11.51 -15.12
C ARG A 364 1.68 -12.88 -14.63
N THR A 365 2.29 -13.37 -13.55
CA THR A 365 1.97 -14.69 -12.98
C THR A 365 0.59 -14.69 -12.33
N ILE A 366 0.22 -13.60 -11.65
CA ILE A 366 -1.13 -13.47 -11.10
C ILE A 366 -2.19 -13.39 -12.21
N MET A 367 -1.91 -12.70 -13.31
CA MET A 367 -2.79 -12.73 -14.49
C MET A 367 -2.87 -14.13 -15.12
N ALA A 368 -1.78 -14.88 -15.16
CA ALA A 368 -1.77 -16.27 -15.62
C ALA A 368 -2.65 -17.17 -14.75
N LEU A 369 -2.67 -16.98 -13.42
CA LEU A 369 -3.59 -17.67 -12.51
C LEU A 369 -5.07 -17.38 -12.82
N LEU A 370 -5.40 -16.11 -13.09
CA LEU A 370 -6.76 -15.70 -13.47
C LEU A 370 -7.19 -16.28 -14.82
N VAL A 371 -6.31 -16.23 -15.83
CA VAL A 371 -6.55 -16.85 -17.14
C VAL A 371 -6.71 -18.36 -16.98
N ALA A 372 -5.83 -19.01 -16.23
CA ALA A 372 -5.89 -20.45 -15.96
C ALA A 372 -7.20 -20.88 -15.30
N ALA A 373 -7.77 -20.06 -14.41
CA ALA A 373 -9.06 -20.31 -13.79
C ALA A 373 -10.23 -20.16 -14.78
N VAL A 374 -10.19 -19.14 -15.65
CA VAL A 374 -11.19 -18.95 -16.72
C VAL A 374 -11.11 -20.08 -17.75
N GLU A 375 -9.91 -20.53 -18.14
CA GLU A 375 -9.73 -21.66 -19.06
C GLU A 375 -10.15 -23.00 -18.44
N ALA A 376 -9.93 -23.19 -17.14
CA ALA A 376 -10.43 -24.36 -16.41
C ALA A 376 -11.96 -24.37 -16.37
N GLU A 377 -12.60 -23.20 -16.24
CA GLU A 377 -14.05 -23.08 -16.31
C GLU A 377 -14.60 -23.53 -17.67
N LYS A 378 -14.01 -23.04 -18.77
CA LYS A 378 -14.40 -23.43 -20.13
C LYS A 378 -14.20 -24.92 -20.40
N SER A 379 -13.18 -25.51 -19.81
CA SER A 379 -12.78 -26.90 -20.08
C SER A 379 -13.57 -27.93 -19.25
N TYR A 380 -13.88 -27.60 -17.99
CA TYR A 380 -14.38 -28.58 -17.02
C TYR A 380 -15.68 -28.18 -16.32
N GLY A 381 -16.07 -26.90 -16.37
CA GLY A 381 -17.25 -26.37 -15.69
C GLY A 381 -17.13 -26.35 -14.15
N GLY A 382 -17.56 -25.27 -13.52
CA GLY A 382 -17.59 -25.10 -12.06
C GLY A 382 -16.22 -24.87 -11.38
N SER A 383 -15.12 -24.87 -12.13
CA SER A 383 -13.76 -24.66 -11.61
C SER A 383 -13.54 -23.23 -11.09
N LEU A 384 -14.03 -22.21 -11.80
CA LEU A 384 -13.92 -20.82 -11.37
C LEU A 384 -14.73 -20.57 -10.09
N THR A 385 -15.89 -21.21 -9.98
CA THR A 385 -16.72 -21.16 -8.76
C THR A 385 -15.94 -21.68 -7.55
N GLU A 386 -15.20 -22.78 -7.70
CA GLU A 386 -14.39 -23.36 -6.63
C GLU A 386 -13.25 -22.41 -6.19
N PHE A 387 -12.54 -21.80 -7.15
CA PHE A 387 -11.50 -20.81 -6.86
C PHE A 387 -12.05 -19.53 -6.21
N MET A 388 -13.29 -19.15 -6.50
CA MET A 388 -13.96 -18.06 -5.79
C MET A 388 -14.33 -18.49 -4.36
N ARG A 389 -14.87 -19.71 -4.17
CA ARG A 389 -15.33 -20.22 -2.87
C ARG A 389 -14.19 -20.40 -1.88
N ASN A 390 -13.07 -20.94 -2.32
CA ASN A 390 -11.88 -21.13 -1.50
C ASN A 390 -11.01 -19.86 -1.35
N GLY A 391 -11.50 -18.73 -1.88
CA GLY A 391 -10.87 -17.41 -1.75
C GLY A 391 -9.64 -17.18 -2.64
N SER A 392 -9.30 -18.10 -3.54
CA SER A 392 -8.11 -17.97 -4.41
C SER A 392 -8.22 -16.77 -5.33
N VAL A 393 -9.34 -16.60 -6.03
CA VAL A 393 -9.58 -15.41 -6.90
C VAL A 393 -9.45 -14.11 -6.10
N ARG A 394 -10.01 -14.08 -4.88
CA ARG A 394 -9.91 -12.91 -4.00
C ARG A 394 -8.45 -12.60 -3.64
N ARG A 395 -7.64 -13.61 -3.28
CA ARG A 395 -6.21 -13.44 -2.99
C ARG A 395 -5.45 -12.90 -4.22
N TRP A 396 -5.74 -13.41 -5.40
CA TRP A 396 -5.12 -12.95 -6.66
C TRP A 396 -5.48 -11.50 -6.97
N LEU A 397 -6.76 -11.13 -6.84
CA LEU A 397 -7.21 -9.75 -7.08
C LEU A 397 -6.63 -8.76 -6.06
N ILE A 398 -6.52 -9.15 -4.78
CA ILE A 398 -5.83 -8.33 -3.76
C ILE A 398 -4.37 -8.12 -4.15
N ARG A 399 -3.68 -9.18 -4.60
CA ARG A 399 -2.29 -9.06 -5.04
C ARG A 399 -2.15 -8.12 -6.24
N LEU A 400 -3.01 -8.24 -7.26
CA LEU A 400 -3.00 -7.32 -8.41
C LEU A 400 -3.30 -5.88 -7.99
N LYS A 401 -4.27 -5.68 -7.09
CA LYS A 401 -4.59 -4.35 -6.58
C LYS A 401 -3.40 -3.76 -5.84
N LYS A 402 -2.75 -4.55 -4.97
CA LYS A 402 -1.52 -4.16 -4.29
C LYS A 402 -0.39 -3.83 -5.28
N LEU A 403 -0.21 -4.63 -6.34
CA LEU A 403 0.80 -4.36 -7.36
C LEU A 403 0.49 -3.05 -8.13
N ASP A 404 -0.76 -2.78 -8.49
CA ASP A 404 -1.20 -1.49 -9.06
C ASP A 404 -0.97 -0.33 -8.07
N ASP A 405 -1.34 -0.51 -6.80
CA ASP A 405 -1.21 0.50 -5.76
C ASP A 405 0.27 0.80 -5.43
N ASP A 406 1.13 -0.22 -5.50
CA ASP A 406 2.59 -0.15 -5.30
C ASP A 406 3.33 0.38 -6.55
N GLY A 407 2.63 0.67 -7.66
CA GLY A 407 3.23 1.08 -8.95
C GLY A 407 4.03 -0.05 -9.65
N LEU A 408 3.95 -1.27 -9.13
CA LEU A 408 4.54 -2.49 -9.69
C LEU A 408 3.61 -3.19 -10.68
N GLY A 409 2.47 -2.57 -10.99
CA GLY A 409 1.49 -3.00 -11.98
C GLY A 409 1.94 -2.78 -13.42
N GLU A 410 3.21 -2.47 -13.66
CA GLU A 410 3.79 -2.45 -15.01
C GLU A 410 3.60 -3.82 -15.68
N ILE A 411 3.29 -3.77 -16.98
CA ILE A 411 3.13 -4.93 -17.84
C ILE A 411 4.53 -5.49 -18.09
N GLN A 412 4.97 -6.42 -17.24
CA GLN A 412 6.29 -7.02 -17.35
C GLN A 412 6.29 -8.07 -18.47
N ALA A 413 7.08 -7.81 -19.51
CA ALA A 413 7.36 -8.78 -20.57
C ALA A 413 8.06 -10.04 -20.00
N PRO A 414 8.06 -11.17 -20.71
CA PRO A 414 8.65 -12.41 -20.23
C PRO A 414 10.10 -12.20 -19.79
N ARG A 415 10.41 -12.57 -18.54
CA ARG A 415 11.80 -12.60 -18.07
C ARG A 415 12.50 -13.77 -18.75
N ILE A 416 13.47 -13.47 -19.61
CA ILE A 416 14.35 -14.49 -20.19
C ILE A 416 15.28 -14.96 -19.06
N ILE A 417 14.99 -16.13 -18.47
CA ILE A 417 15.90 -16.77 -17.51
C ILE A 417 17.06 -17.38 -18.31
N PRO A 418 18.33 -17.01 -18.06
CA PRO A 418 19.45 -17.60 -18.76
C PRO A 418 19.53 -19.12 -18.48
N GLU A 419 19.73 -19.94 -19.50
CA GLU A 419 19.88 -21.42 -19.40
C GLU A 419 20.82 -21.91 -18.28
N LYS A 420 21.78 -21.07 -17.87
CA LYS A 420 22.74 -21.38 -16.80
C LYS A 420 22.13 -21.42 -15.39
N GLU A 421 21.03 -20.72 -15.11
CA GLU A 421 20.41 -20.73 -13.77
C GLU A 421 19.55 -22.00 -13.52
N MET A 422 19.09 -22.69 -14.57
CA MET A 422 18.38 -23.97 -14.42
C MET A 422 19.30 -25.12 -13.97
N ALA A 423 20.60 -25.06 -14.30
CA ALA A 423 21.50 -26.21 -14.15
C ALA A 423 22.08 -26.40 -12.74
N SER A 424 21.92 -25.44 -11.82
CA SER A 424 22.62 -25.47 -10.53
C SER A 424 21.88 -26.13 -9.37
N HIS A 425 20.64 -26.61 -9.54
CA HIS A 425 19.78 -27.02 -8.41
C HIS A 425 19.19 -28.43 -8.50
N VAL A 426 19.91 -29.41 -9.04
CA VAL A 426 19.48 -30.82 -8.96
C VAL A 426 20.65 -31.69 -8.49
N ASN A 427 20.63 -32.08 -7.22
CA ASN A 427 21.62 -32.97 -6.61
C ASN A 427 20.97 -34.33 -6.27
N HIS A 428 20.20 -34.89 -7.20
CA HIS A 428 19.60 -36.22 -7.09
C HIS A 428 20.13 -37.11 -8.21
N LYS A 429 20.48 -38.37 -7.88
CA LYS A 429 20.82 -39.39 -8.90
C LYS A 429 19.57 -39.70 -9.70
N VAL A 430 19.48 -39.13 -10.90
CA VAL A 430 18.40 -39.39 -11.86
C VAL A 430 18.79 -40.59 -12.72
N ARG A 431 17.91 -41.60 -12.80
CA ARG A 431 17.99 -42.61 -13.88
C ARG A 431 17.12 -42.16 -15.05
N LEU A 432 17.73 -42.10 -16.22
CA LEU A 432 17.10 -41.65 -17.47
C LEU A 432 16.95 -42.85 -18.39
N TYR A 433 15.71 -43.21 -18.70
CA TYR A 433 15.40 -44.31 -19.60
C TYR A 433 15.03 -43.74 -20.97
N LEU A 434 15.77 -44.15 -22.00
CA LEU A 434 15.55 -43.78 -23.39
C LEU A 434 15.06 -45.02 -24.14
N TRP A 435 13.93 -44.92 -24.82
CA TRP A 435 13.47 -45.97 -25.73
C TRP A 435 13.00 -45.38 -27.06
N THR A 436 13.09 -46.18 -28.11
CA THR A 436 12.52 -45.91 -29.44
C THR A 436 11.45 -46.96 -29.71
N GLY A 437 10.18 -46.54 -29.80
CA GLY A 437 9.08 -47.46 -30.13
C GLY A 437 8.88 -47.54 -31.64
N GLU A 438 8.91 -48.74 -32.22
CA GLU A 438 8.69 -48.95 -33.66
C GLU A 438 7.25 -48.59 -34.12
N ASP A 439 6.28 -48.52 -33.19
CA ASP A 439 4.86 -48.29 -33.50
C ASP A 439 4.36 -46.84 -33.33
N ILE A 440 5.22 -45.89 -32.95
CA ILE A 440 4.83 -44.48 -32.85
C ILE A 440 5.83 -43.65 -33.63
N ALA A 441 5.45 -43.32 -34.87
CA ALA A 441 6.23 -42.54 -35.82
C ALA A 441 7.02 -41.38 -35.16
N GLY A 442 8.32 -41.59 -34.95
CA GLY A 442 9.29 -40.53 -34.69
C GLY A 442 9.36 -39.96 -33.26
N PHE A 443 8.95 -40.70 -32.22
CA PHE A 443 9.06 -40.23 -30.83
C PHE A 443 10.26 -40.86 -30.08
N PHE A 444 11.00 -40.01 -29.36
CA PHE A 444 11.95 -40.41 -28.32
C PHE A 444 11.36 -40.06 -26.96
N GLY A 445 11.23 -41.04 -26.06
CA GLY A 445 10.71 -40.81 -24.71
C GLY A 445 11.85 -40.77 -23.68
N ALA A 446 11.79 -39.84 -22.73
CA ALA A 446 12.62 -39.86 -21.53
C ALA A 446 11.74 -39.93 -20.29
N TYR A 447 11.97 -40.94 -19.45
CA TYR A 447 11.39 -41.05 -18.12
C TYR A 447 12.49 -40.86 -17.06
N VAL A 448 12.20 -40.02 -16.08
CA VAL A 448 13.11 -39.67 -14.97
C VAL A 448 12.56 -40.30 -13.70
N SER A 449 13.32 -41.22 -13.11
CA SER A 449 13.00 -41.81 -11.81
C SER A 449 13.98 -41.31 -10.74
N THR A 450 13.44 -40.80 -9.63
CA THR A 450 14.15 -40.46 -8.39
C THR A 450 13.72 -41.43 -7.28
N GLU A 451 14.61 -41.73 -6.31
CA GLU A 451 14.33 -42.69 -5.21
C GLU A 451 13.12 -42.28 -4.35
N GLU A 452 12.79 -40.99 -4.32
CA GLU A 452 11.49 -40.50 -3.86
C GLU A 452 10.57 -40.35 -5.08
N ARG A 453 9.48 -41.11 -5.10
CA ARG A 453 8.48 -41.13 -6.18
C ARG A 453 7.86 -39.75 -6.39
N VAL A 454 8.44 -38.92 -7.27
CA VAL A 454 7.86 -37.64 -7.70
C VAL A 454 7.30 -37.79 -9.12
N GLY A 455 5.96 -37.85 -9.21
CA GLY A 455 5.18 -37.59 -10.43
C GLY A 455 5.26 -38.62 -11.56
N LYS A 456 4.15 -39.32 -11.86
CA LYS A 456 4.07 -40.20 -13.03
C LYS A 456 3.86 -39.39 -14.30
N GLY A 457 4.92 -39.16 -15.07
CA GLY A 457 4.81 -38.63 -16.43
C GLY A 457 6.13 -38.75 -17.16
N ALA A 458 6.07 -38.84 -18.49
CA ALA A 458 7.25 -38.79 -19.33
C ALA A 458 7.18 -37.56 -20.23
N ILE A 459 8.37 -37.05 -20.58
CA ILE A 459 8.51 -36.03 -21.60
C ILE A 459 8.71 -36.78 -22.92
N LEU A 460 7.78 -36.57 -23.85
CA LEU A 460 7.86 -37.11 -25.19
C LEU A 460 8.45 -36.03 -26.09
N PHE A 461 9.58 -36.35 -26.73
CA PHE A 461 10.22 -35.48 -27.71
C PHE A 461 9.78 -35.91 -29.10
N ARG A 462 9.20 -34.97 -29.85
CA ARG A 462 8.95 -35.13 -31.29
C ARG A 462 10.22 -34.84 -32.08
N GLN A 463 10.40 -35.53 -33.19
CA GLN A 463 11.53 -35.29 -34.12
C GLN A 463 11.60 -33.85 -34.68
N ASP A 464 10.52 -33.07 -34.58
CA ASP A 464 10.46 -31.66 -34.99
C ASP A 464 10.94 -30.67 -33.91
N GLY A 465 11.42 -31.17 -32.76
CA GLY A 465 11.98 -30.36 -31.68
C GLY A 465 10.98 -29.89 -30.62
N HIS A 466 9.69 -30.25 -30.76
CA HIS A 466 8.69 -29.96 -29.73
C HIS A 466 8.65 -31.05 -28.65
N ALA A 467 8.70 -30.64 -27.38
CA ALA A 467 8.54 -31.51 -26.22
C ALA A 467 7.12 -31.38 -25.67
N GLY A 468 6.48 -32.51 -25.35
CA GLY A 468 5.16 -32.55 -24.73
C GLY A 468 5.15 -33.43 -23.49
N TYR A 469 4.52 -32.96 -22.42
CA TYR A 469 4.27 -33.77 -21.23
C TYR A 469 3.05 -34.66 -21.46
N ARG A 470 3.20 -35.97 -21.25
CA ARG A 470 2.07 -36.89 -21.25
C ARG A 470 2.14 -37.82 -20.05
N GLU A 471 1.02 -37.91 -19.33
CA GLU A 471 0.86 -38.88 -18.26
C GLU A 471 0.86 -40.30 -18.87
N ILE A 472 1.81 -41.13 -18.45
CA ILE A 472 1.91 -42.52 -18.91
C ILE A 472 1.15 -43.41 -17.92
N ARG A 473 0.38 -44.36 -18.46
CA ARG A 473 -0.35 -45.35 -17.65
C ARG A 473 0.61 -46.24 -16.85
N GLU A 474 0.23 -46.60 -15.61
CA GLU A 474 1.07 -47.39 -14.69
C GLU A 474 1.56 -48.73 -15.26
N ASP A 475 0.73 -49.39 -16.07
CA ASP A 475 1.05 -50.64 -16.74
C ASP A 475 2.23 -50.49 -17.73
N THR A 476 2.32 -49.33 -18.37
CA THR A 476 3.38 -48.99 -19.32
C THR A 476 4.68 -48.64 -18.58
N ILE A 477 4.59 -47.96 -17.43
CA ILE A 477 5.76 -47.68 -16.58
C ILE A 477 6.38 -48.97 -16.06
N LYS A 478 5.58 -49.91 -15.53
CA LYS A 478 6.07 -51.22 -15.10
C LYS A 478 6.76 -51.98 -16.23
N ARG A 479 6.17 -52.01 -17.43
CA ARG A 479 6.79 -52.64 -18.60
C ARG A 479 8.15 -52.03 -18.98
N ILE A 480 8.34 -50.72 -18.77
CA ILE A 480 9.61 -50.04 -19.03
C ILE A 480 10.64 -50.35 -17.94
N GLU A 481 10.22 -50.43 -16.68
CA GLU A 481 11.08 -50.81 -15.55
C GLU A 481 11.51 -52.29 -15.59
N ASP A 482 10.67 -53.16 -16.16
CA ASP A 482 10.94 -54.60 -16.34
C ASP A 482 11.84 -54.90 -17.56
N LEU A 483 12.12 -53.92 -18.43
CA LEU A 483 13.13 -54.06 -19.47
C LEU A 483 14.52 -53.99 -18.80
N GLU A 484 15.20 -55.13 -18.68
CA GLU A 484 16.63 -55.13 -18.36
C GLU A 484 17.39 -54.41 -19.48
N VAL A 485 17.97 -53.25 -19.16
CA VAL A 485 18.75 -52.39 -20.07
C VAL A 485 20.10 -53.00 -20.39
#